data_AF-A0A3N5UBR9-F1
#
_entry.id   AF-A0A3N5UBR9-F1
#
_cell.length_a   1.000
_cell.length_b   1.000
_cell.length_c   1.000
_cell.angle_alpha   90.00
_cell.angle_beta   90.00
_cell.angle_gamma   90.00
#
_symmetry.space_group_name_H-M   'P 1'
#
loop_
_entity.id
_entity.type
_entity.pdbx_description
1 polymer ?
#
loop_
_entity_poly.entity_id
_entity_poly.type
_entity_poly.pdbx_seq_one_letter_code
_entity_poly.pdbx_strand_id
1 'polypeptide(L)'
;DDYSARIYITFEYDPSKLGFFEKVKYETVRLLYGQYPPLAAINYIWDSRTPIGTVVPNPYTSRAMMIVVESGEAKVNQWVCEERNVFDDYKKAFGEDPPKISGVAIMTDTDNTGESATAYYGDILFKKEPGSCP
;
A
#
# COMPACT_ATOMS: atom_id res chain seq x y z
N ASP A 1 4.70 5.12 -14.77
CA ASP A 1 5.56 5.24 -13.58
C ASP A 1 6.02 3.84 -13.31
N ASP A 2 7.33 3.59 -13.25
CA ASP A 2 7.84 2.24 -13.10
C ASP A 2 8.16 2.01 -11.63
N TYR A 3 7.32 1.25 -10.94
CA TYR A 3 7.57 0.84 -9.56
C TYR A 3 7.98 -0.63 -9.55
N SER A 4 9.29 -0.86 -9.50
CA SER A 4 9.92 -2.17 -9.64
C SER A 4 9.52 -3.16 -8.54
N ALA A 5 9.11 -2.69 -7.36
CA ALA A 5 8.55 -3.52 -6.30
C ALA A 5 7.40 -2.80 -5.57
N ARG A 6 6.32 -3.53 -5.30
CA ARG A 6 5.14 -3.02 -4.60
C ARG A 6 4.64 -4.01 -3.54
N ILE A 7 4.35 -3.52 -2.34
CA ILE A 7 3.66 -4.29 -1.29
C ILE A 7 2.44 -3.52 -0.84
N TYR A 8 1.28 -4.17 -0.96
CA TYR A 8 0.01 -3.65 -0.50
C TYR A 8 -0.33 -4.24 0.86
N ILE A 9 -0.72 -3.37 1.79
CA ILE A 9 -1.42 -3.74 3.01
C ILE A 9 -2.87 -3.28 2.85
N THR A 10 -3.80 -4.24 2.85
CA THR A 10 -5.23 -3.95 2.76
C THR A 10 -5.87 -3.97 4.13
N PHE A 11 -6.88 -3.14 4.32
CA PHE A 11 -7.59 -3.01 5.59
C PHE A 11 -9.04 -3.46 5.45
N GLU A 12 -9.59 -4.00 6.54
CA GLU A 12 -10.98 -4.45 6.63
C GLU A 12 -11.95 -3.29 6.44
N TYR A 13 -13.15 -3.65 5.98
CA TYR A 13 -14.29 -2.74 5.98
C TYR A 13 -14.80 -2.54 7.41
N ASP A 14 -14.73 -1.32 7.93
CA ASP A 14 -15.33 -0.95 9.22
C ASP A 14 -16.56 -0.05 8.99
N PRO A 15 -17.79 -0.62 8.98
CA PRO A 15 -19.01 0.16 8.80
C PRO A 15 -19.25 1.15 9.94
N SER A 16 -18.63 1.00 11.11
CA SER A 16 -18.83 1.94 12.21
C SER A 16 -18.22 3.30 11.93
N LYS A 17 -17.20 3.38 11.07
CA LYS A 17 -16.45 4.59 10.73
C LYS A 17 -17.05 5.43 9.59
N LEU A 18 -17.96 4.86 8.80
CA LEU A 18 -18.58 5.59 7.69
C LEU A 18 -19.65 6.57 8.16
N GLY A 19 -19.61 7.79 7.62
CA GLY A 19 -20.71 8.74 7.70
C GLY A 19 -21.97 8.23 6.98
N PHE A 20 -23.14 8.80 7.29
CA PHE A 20 -24.43 8.34 6.74
C PHE A 20 -24.45 8.28 5.20
N PHE A 21 -23.93 9.32 4.53
CA PHE A 21 -23.87 9.37 3.07
C PHE A 21 -22.91 8.32 2.46
N GLU A 22 -21.78 8.06 3.12
CA GLU A 22 -20.84 7.07 2.63
C GLU A 22 -21.37 5.64 2.79
N LYS A 23 -22.10 5.34 3.88
CA LYS A 23 -22.78 4.05 4.06
C LYS A 23 -23.73 3.73 2.91
N VAL A 24 -24.57 4.70 2.52
CA VAL A 24 -25.53 4.52 1.42
C VAL A 24 -24.81 4.27 0.08
N LYS A 25 -23.74 5.03 -0.18
CA LYS A 25 -22.89 4.81 -1.36
C LYS A 25 -22.25 3.42 -1.33
N TYR A 26 -21.79 2.97 -0.16
CA TYR A 26 -21.14 1.67 0.01
C TYR A 26 -22.07 0.47 -0.20
N GLU A 27 -23.27 0.52 0.36
CA GLU A 27 -24.29 -0.51 0.15
C GLU A 27 -24.68 -0.62 -1.33
N THR A 28 -24.75 0.51 -2.03
CA THR A 28 -25.03 0.53 -3.47
C THR A 28 -23.90 -0.13 -4.27
N VAL A 29 -22.63 0.15 -3.92
CA VAL A 29 -21.47 -0.47 -4.57
C VAL A 29 -21.43 -1.98 -4.31
N ARG A 30 -21.72 -2.43 -3.09
CA ARG A 30 -21.85 -3.86 -2.79
C ARG A 30 -22.92 -4.54 -3.66
N LEU A 31 -24.09 -3.92 -3.82
CA LEU A 31 -25.18 -4.47 -4.62
C LEU A 31 -24.81 -4.62 -6.10
N LEU A 32 -23.98 -3.71 -6.63
CA LEU A 32 -23.54 -3.74 -8.03
C LEU A 32 -22.40 -4.72 -8.30
N TYR A 33 -21.42 -4.82 -7.39
CA TYR A 33 -20.18 -5.57 -7.62
C TYR A 33 -20.10 -6.91 -6.86
N GLY A 34 -21.11 -7.27 -6.05
CA GLY A 34 -21.22 -8.57 -5.37
C GLY A 34 -20.28 -8.77 -4.17
N GLN A 35 -19.31 -7.89 -3.97
CA GLN A 35 -18.36 -7.88 -2.86
C GLN A 35 -18.18 -6.48 -2.30
N TYR A 36 -17.81 -6.37 -1.02
CA TYR A 36 -17.40 -5.09 -0.46
C TYR A 36 -16.03 -4.71 -1.05
N PRO A 37 -15.90 -3.55 -1.72
CA PRO A 37 -14.58 -3.08 -2.11
C PRO A 37 -13.75 -2.79 -0.84
N PRO A 38 -12.41 -2.94 -0.88
CA PRO A 38 -11.56 -2.49 0.21
C PRO A 38 -11.79 -1.00 0.49
N LEU A 39 -11.85 -0.61 1.77
CA LEU A 39 -11.97 0.82 2.16
C LEU A 39 -10.68 1.57 1.93
N ALA A 40 -9.57 0.95 2.31
CA ALA A 40 -8.26 1.57 2.32
C ALA A 40 -7.18 0.53 2.02
N ALA A 41 -6.14 0.97 1.33
CA ALA A 41 -4.90 0.23 1.19
C ALA A 41 -3.69 1.17 1.27
N ILE A 42 -2.62 0.69 1.89
CA ILE A 42 -1.30 1.32 1.76
C ILE A 42 -0.51 0.51 0.74
N ASN A 43 0.11 1.20 -0.21
CA ASN A 43 1.01 0.61 -1.19
C ASN A 43 2.43 1.15 -0.95
N TYR A 44 3.31 0.31 -0.42
CA TYR A 44 4.72 0.65 -0.33
C TYR A 44 5.39 0.41 -1.68
N ILE A 45 6.02 1.45 -2.21
CA ILE A 45 6.60 1.45 -3.55
C ILE A 45 8.07 1.81 -3.52
N TRP A 46 8.83 1.14 -4.38
CA TRP A 46 10.15 1.60 -4.81
C TRP A 46 9.96 2.40 -6.08
N ASP A 47 10.32 3.68 -6.06
CA ASP A 47 10.13 4.58 -7.20
C ASP A 47 11.45 5.06 -7.80
N SER A 48 11.49 5.28 -9.11
CA SER A 48 12.72 5.71 -9.77
C SER A 48 13.19 7.14 -9.42
N ARG A 49 12.29 8.06 -9.07
CA ARG A 49 12.58 9.51 -9.05
C ARG A 49 12.02 10.26 -7.85
N THR A 50 10.99 9.74 -7.23
CA THR A 50 10.21 10.41 -6.20
C THR A 50 10.92 10.29 -4.85
N PRO A 51 11.06 11.37 -4.07
CA PRO A 51 11.75 11.31 -2.78
C PRO A 51 11.15 10.27 -1.82
N ILE A 52 12.02 9.55 -1.11
CA ILE A 52 11.63 8.63 -0.04
C ILE A 52 10.79 9.36 1.02
N GLY A 53 9.73 8.71 1.50
CA GLY A 53 8.79 9.24 2.48
C GLY A 53 7.64 10.06 1.88
N THR A 54 7.64 10.26 0.56
CA THR A 54 6.52 10.86 -0.18
C THR A 54 5.27 10.00 -0.04
N VAL A 55 4.13 10.65 0.23
CA VAL A 55 2.82 10.00 0.37
C VAL A 55 1.86 10.63 -0.64
N VAL A 56 1.32 9.84 -1.56
CA VAL A 56 0.44 10.30 -2.65
C VAL A 56 -0.73 9.33 -2.87
N PRO A 57 -1.90 9.80 -3.31
CA PRO A 57 -2.98 8.89 -3.69
C PRO A 57 -2.59 8.04 -4.91
N ASN A 58 -3.10 6.82 -4.98
CA ASN A 58 -2.97 5.99 -6.16
C ASN A 58 -3.71 6.64 -7.34
N PRO A 59 -3.14 6.65 -8.55
CA PRO A 59 -3.73 7.34 -9.71
C PRO A 59 -5.09 6.77 -10.14
N TYR A 60 -5.39 5.52 -9.81
CA TYR A 60 -6.63 4.84 -10.19
C TYR A 60 -7.70 4.90 -9.11
N THR A 61 -7.33 5.20 -7.86
CA THR A 61 -8.28 5.26 -6.74
C THR A 61 -7.72 6.06 -5.56
N SER A 62 -8.53 6.96 -5.01
CA SER A 62 -8.19 7.68 -3.76
C SER A 62 -8.28 6.80 -2.51
N ARG A 63 -8.71 5.53 -2.65
CA ARG A 63 -8.77 4.56 -1.54
C ARG A 63 -7.44 3.87 -1.29
N ALA A 64 -6.47 4.02 -2.18
CA ALA A 64 -5.14 3.51 -1.96
C ALA A 64 -4.18 4.69 -1.85
N MET A 65 -3.32 4.66 -0.84
CA MET A 65 -2.27 5.65 -0.64
C MET A 65 -0.93 4.97 -0.90
N MET A 66 -0.11 5.58 -1.73
CA MET A 66 1.23 5.11 -2.07
C MET A 66 2.25 5.83 -1.20
N ILE A 67 3.17 5.06 -0.62
CA ILE A 67 4.26 5.56 0.21
C ILE A 67 5.57 5.11 -0.41
N VAL A 68 6.40 6.07 -0.81
CA VAL A 68 7.73 5.78 -1.37
C VAL A 68 8.66 5.38 -0.23
N VAL A 69 9.13 4.13 -0.25
CA VAL A 69 10.04 3.59 0.79
C VAL A 69 11.49 3.53 0.32
N GLU A 70 11.71 3.43 -0.99
CA GLU A 70 13.03 3.52 -1.61
C GLU A 70 12.95 4.30 -2.93
N SER A 71 14.04 4.97 -3.32
CA SER A 71 14.10 5.64 -4.61
C SER A 71 15.45 5.69 -5.30
N GLY A 72 15.40 5.68 -6.63
CA GLY A 72 16.57 5.79 -7.50
C GLY A 72 17.31 4.48 -7.68
N GLU A 73 18.50 4.55 -8.24
CA GLU A 73 19.28 3.38 -8.65
C GLU A 73 20.30 2.89 -7.61
N ALA A 74 20.48 3.64 -6.51
CA ALA A 74 21.58 3.43 -5.56
C ALA A 74 21.57 2.04 -4.88
N LYS A 75 20.38 1.43 -4.72
CA LYS A 75 20.20 0.11 -4.09
C LYS A 75 19.82 -1.00 -5.08
N VAL A 76 19.90 -0.74 -6.39
CA VAL A 76 19.65 -1.77 -7.40
C VAL A 76 20.65 -2.91 -7.26
N ASN A 77 20.19 -4.15 -7.49
CA ASN A 77 20.95 -5.40 -7.31
C ASN A 77 21.45 -5.68 -5.89
N GLN A 78 20.87 -5.04 -4.88
CA GLN A 78 21.18 -5.30 -3.47
C GLN A 78 19.97 -5.89 -2.76
N TRP A 79 20.22 -6.77 -1.80
CA TRP A 79 19.21 -7.15 -0.82
C TRP A 79 19.06 -6.01 0.17
N VAL A 80 17.87 -5.43 0.20
CA VAL A 80 17.52 -4.33 1.11
C VAL A 80 16.43 -4.84 2.04
N CYS A 81 16.59 -4.54 3.31
CA CYS A 81 15.55 -4.79 4.29
C CYS A 81 14.77 -3.51 4.54
N GLU A 82 13.44 -3.64 4.54
CA GLU A 82 12.50 -2.55 4.75
C GLU A 82 11.66 -2.83 6.00
N GLU A 83 11.63 -1.88 6.92
CA GLU A 83 10.78 -1.92 8.12
C GLU A 83 9.89 -0.68 8.18
N ARG A 84 8.58 -0.89 8.37
CA ARG A 84 7.57 0.18 8.40
C ARG A 84 6.63 -0.01 9.57
N ASN A 85 6.27 1.09 10.24
CA ASN A 85 5.16 1.10 11.17
C ASN A 85 3.86 1.35 10.39
N VAL A 86 3.15 0.25 10.09
CA VAL A 86 1.89 0.28 9.33
C VAL A 86 0.81 1.13 10.00
N PHE A 87 0.79 1.19 11.34
CA PHE A 87 -0.20 1.98 12.07
C PHE A 87 0.03 3.48 11.87
N ASP A 88 1.27 3.93 12.07
CA ASP A 88 1.64 5.34 11.89
C ASP A 88 1.53 5.77 10.41
N ASP A 89 1.92 4.89 9.50
CA ASP A 89 1.79 5.13 8.06
C ASP A 89 0.33 5.27 7.64
N TYR A 90 -0.57 4.46 8.20
CA TYR A 90 -2.01 4.61 7.95
C TYR A 90 -2.54 5.95 8.48
N LYS A 91 -2.19 6.31 9.71
CA LYS A 91 -2.62 7.60 10.29
C LYS A 91 -2.11 8.78 9.48
N LYS A 92 -0.86 8.72 9.00
CA LYS A 92 -0.28 9.75 8.14
C LYS A 92 -1.02 9.84 6.80
N ALA A 93 -1.39 8.70 6.22
CA ALA A 93 -2.00 8.63 4.90
C ALA A 93 -3.50 8.98 4.89
N PHE A 94 -4.25 8.60 5.92
CA PHE A 94 -5.72 8.70 5.97
C PHE A 94 -6.25 9.62 7.07
N GLY A 95 -5.42 10.03 8.03
CA GLY A 95 -5.82 10.97 9.10
C GLY A 95 -6.64 10.34 10.24
N GLU A 96 -6.82 9.02 10.24
CA GLU A 96 -7.58 8.28 11.25
C GLU A 96 -6.85 7.00 11.67
N ASP A 97 -7.31 6.36 12.76
CA ASP A 97 -6.73 5.08 13.19
C ASP A 97 -7.12 3.94 12.23
N PRO A 98 -6.19 3.04 11.86
CA PRO A 98 -6.47 1.92 10.95
C PRO A 98 -7.50 0.96 11.53
N PRO A 99 -8.38 0.37 10.70
CA PRO A 99 -9.07 -0.86 11.05
C PRO A 99 -8.10 -2.05 10.97
N LYS A 100 -8.60 -3.27 11.17
CA LYS A 100 -7.75 -4.47 11.08
C LYS A 100 -7.20 -4.65 9.67
N ILE A 101 -6.00 -5.21 9.58
CA ILE A 101 -5.42 -5.63 8.30
C ILE A 101 -6.21 -6.84 7.79
N SER A 102 -6.66 -6.77 6.54
CA SER A 102 -7.39 -7.84 5.86
C SER A 102 -6.51 -8.70 4.97
N GLY A 103 -5.33 -8.20 4.57
CA GLY A 103 -4.45 -8.94 3.67
C GLY A 103 -3.16 -8.21 3.32
N VAL A 104 -2.26 -8.99 2.71
CA VAL A 104 -1.02 -8.51 2.09
C VAL A 104 -1.01 -8.99 0.65
N ALA A 105 -0.72 -8.10 -0.28
CA ALA A 105 -0.52 -8.45 -1.69
C ALA A 105 0.84 -7.91 -2.16
N ILE A 106 1.51 -8.68 -3.00
CA ILE A 106 2.81 -8.34 -3.56
C ILE A 106 2.62 -8.21 -5.06
N MET A 107 3.18 -7.15 -5.64
CA MET A 107 3.09 -6.91 -7.06
C MET A 107 4.42 -6.38 -7.58
N THR A 108 4.90 -7.00 -8.65
CA THR A 108 5.97 -6.47 -9.48
C THR A 108 5.31 -6.02 -10.77
N ASP A 109 5.42 -4.73 -11.08
CA ASP A 109 4.66 -4.13 -12.18
C ASP A 109 5.59 -3.26 -13.03
N THR A 110 5.40 -3.31 -14.35
CA THR A 110 6.14 -2.55 -15.37
C THR A 110 5.14 -1.98 -16.36
N ASP A 111 4.39 -0.99 -15.91
CA ASP A 111 3.15 -0.63 -16.56
C ASP A 111 3.31 0.41 -17.69
N ASN A 112 4.48 1.01 -17.91
CA ASN A 112 4.51 2.18 -18.84
C ASN A 112 5.72 2.39 -19.76
N THR A 113 6.78 1.57 -19.72
CA THR A 113 7.99 1.79 -20.55
C THR A 113 8.26 0.70 -21.60
N GLY A 114 7.57 -0.44 -21.53
CA GLY A 114 7.89 -1.61 -22.36
C GLY A 114 9.14 -2.36 -21.88
N GLU A 115 9.64 -2.00 -20.69
CA GLU A 115 10.79 -2.63 -20.04
C GLU A 115 10.34 -3.80 -19.15
N SER A 116 11.29 -4.66 -18.76
CA SER A 116 11.05 -5.77 -17.84
C SER A 116 11.66 -5.46 -16.47
N ALA A 117 10.88 -5.67 -15.41
CA ALA A 117 11.37 -5.60 -14.03
C ALA A 117 11.33 -6.99 -13.42
N THR A 118 12.39 -7.34 -12.72
CA THR A 118 12.44 -8.50 -11.84
C THR A 118 12.71 -7.98 -10.45
N ALA A 119 11.84 -8.34 -9.51
CA ALA A 119 12.02 -8.08 -8.10
C ALA A 119 11.97 -9.40 -7.33
N TYR A 120 12.87 -9.52 -6.36
CA TYR A 120 12.91 -10.64 -5.42
C TYR A 120 12.43 -10.15 -4.08
N TYR A 121 11.62 -10.98 -3.41
CA TYR A 121 11.09 -10.69 -2.09
C TYR A 121 11.57 -11.76 -1.13
N GLY A 122 12.03 -11.33 0.04
CA GLY A 122 12.39 -12.22 1.15
C GLY A 122 11.20 -12.46 2.07
N ASP A 123 11.50 -12.77 3.32
CA ASP A 123 10.49 -12.95 4.36
C ASP A 123 9.67 -11.68 4.60
N ILE A 124 8.34 -11.83 4.64
CA ILE A 124 7.40 -10.75 4.95
C ILE A 124 6.69 -11.10 6.25
N LEU A 125 6.91 -10.27 7.28
CA LEU A 125 6.49 -10.57 8.65
C LEU A 125 5.84 -9.34 9.28
N PHE A 126 4.76 -9.57 10.04
CA PHE A 126 4.26 -8.59 11.00
C PHE A 126 4.88 -8.83 12.37
N LYS A 127 5.43 -7.77 12.97
CA LYS A 127 6.00 -7.79 14.33
C LYS A 127 5.38 -6.65 15.15
N LYS A 128 5.25 -6.87 16.46
CA LYS A 128 4.74 -5.85 17.40
C LYS A 128 5.81 -4.81 17.75
N GLU A 129 7.06 -5.25 17.80
CA GLU A 129 8.21 -4.41 18.15
C GLU A 129 9.14 -4.31 16.93
N PRO A 130 9.86 -3.19 16.78
CA PRO A 130 10.91 -3.04 15.77
C PRO A 130 11.88 -4.22 15.85
N GLY A 131 12.18 -4.82 14.70
CA GLY A 131 13.11 -5.93 14.60
C GLY A 131 14.46 -5.47 14.06
N SER A 132 15.48 -6.32 14.20
CA SER A 132 16.60 -6.25 13.29
C SER A 132 16.21 -6.91 11.97
N CYS A 133 16.64 -6.31 10.87
CA CYS A 133 16.76 -7.00 9.60
C CYS A 133 17.63 -8.26 9.80
N PRO A 134 17.20 -9.43 9.30
CA PRO A 134 18.04 -10.62 9.33
C PRO A 134 19.33 -10.43 8.53
#